data_AF-A0A3D1T861-F1
#
_entry.id   AF-A0A3D1T861-F1
#
_cell.length_a   1.000
_cell.length_b   1.000
_cell.length_c   1.000
_cell.angle_alpha   90.00
_cell.angle_beta   90.00
_cell.angle_gamma   90.00
#
_symmetry.space_group_name_H-M   'P 1'
#
loop_
_entity.id
_entity.type
_entity.pdbx_description
1 polymer ?
#
loop_
_entity_poly.entity_id
_entity_poly.type
_entity_poly.pdbx_seq_one_letter_code
_entity_poly.pdbx_strand_id
1 'polypeptide(L)'
;MINMVYTDEQGNLYDHPSLAACGRSGDQFLPLESSQVIPLPEGSSLVSLPERVAAGWDRRRGLRFVDQAVTERGCGRVYPVGVLLPQGFTRFLLPGFRRPSSTTTAAAGIGTRAGTSTTASMAPLPLYGYTAVGMRHDRLVVAALQTDEHHKWNPRFFNTPDLKERVSARLADDPDNRILRQLAKCSLDYSCFTAQNIFYQRWEGGLPVSPACNAACLGCISLQESECCPSPQGRIAFQPNLDEAVRVATTHLSSFSCDDDPIISFGQGCEGEPSLEADLIAQIIAQTRKTVSRGVFNINTNGGYTDGIAKIAAAGLNSARFSIISAAPTDFCSYYRPKGYQLDNVARSIDICMGHGVYVALNLLCLPGYTDRDRSDGGVECLSR
;
A
#
# COMPACT_ATOMS: atom_id res chain seq x y z
N MET A 1 -10.48 24.42 17.65
CA MET A 1 -10.48 24.37 16.17
C MET A 1 -9.41 23.38 15.76
N ILE A 2 -9.53 22.72 14.61
CA ILE A 2 -8.41 21.97 14.03
C ILE A 2 -7.83 22.87 12.95
N ASN A 3 -6.63 23.42 13.18
CA ASN A 3 -6.01 24.40 12.29
C ASN A 3 -5.36 23.68 11.09
N MET A 4 -5.44 24.29 9.93
CA MET A 4 -4.73 23.84 8.72
C MET A 4 -3.24 23.86 9.01
N VAL A 5 -2.50 22.82 8.60
CA VAL A 5 -1.05 22.79 8.68
C VAL A 5 -0.42 22.87 7.28
N TYR A 6 0.76 23.46 7.20
CA TYR A 6 1.55 23.60 5.97
C TYR A 6 3.04 23.56 6.30
N THR A 7 3.88 23.27 5.30
CA THR A 7 5.33 23.44 5.42
C THR A 7 5.83 24.62 4.59
N ASP A 8 6.91 25.25 5.04
CA ASP A 8 7.74 26.10 4.15
C ASP A 8 8.62 25.24 3.22
N GLU A 9 9.46 25.90 2.41
CA GLU A 9 10.39 25.24 1.48
C GLU A 9 11.51 24.46 2.17
N GLN A 10 11.80 24.76 3.44
CA GLN A 10 12.78 24.04 4.25
C GLN A 10 12.15 22.86 5.01
N GLY A 11 10.83 22.68 4.90
CA GLY A 11 10.11 21.60 5.59
C GLY A 11 9.71 21.93 7.02
N ASN A 12 9.85 23.18 7.49
CA ASN A 12 9.36 23.56 8.81
C ASN A 12 7.84 23.57 8.80
N LEU A 13 7.23 23.01 9.84
CA LEU A 13 5.78 22.85 9.96
C LEU A 13 5.17 24.04 10.72
N TYR A 14 4.09 24.59 10.18
CA TYR A 14 3.32 25.67 10.80
C TYR A 14 1.82 25.34 10.75
N ASP A 15 1.05 25.92 11.67
CA ASP A 15 -0.41 25.94 11.59
C ASP A 15 -0.94 27.33 11.20
N HIS A 16 -2.03 27.35 10.44
CA HIS A 16 -2.60 28.59 9.92
C HIS A 16 -3.46 29.27 11.00
N PRO A 17 -3.28 30.59 11.26
CA PRO A 17 -3.90 31.27 12.40
C PRO A 17 -5.45 31.37 12.31
N SER A 18 -6.00 31.24 11.10
CA SER A 18 -7.44 31.48 10.85
C SER A 18 -8.16 30.44 9.99
N LEU A 19 -7.43 29.49 9.38
CA LEU A 19 -8.03 28.49 8.49
C LEU A 19 -8.07 27.15 9.20
N ALA A 20 -9.23 26.52 9.20
CA ALA A 20 -9.36 25.16 9.69
C ALA A 20 -8.79 24.17 8.67
N ALA A 21 -8.28 23.03 9.16
CA ALA A 21 -7.83 21.95 8.31
C ALA A 21 -9.00 21.39 7.51
N CYS A 22 -8.73 20.99 6.26
CA CYS A 22 -9.67 20.27 5.43
C CYS A 22 -8.98 19.10 4.75
N GLY A 23 -9.78 18.10 4.41
CA GLY A 23 -9.36 16.92 3.65
C GLY A 23 -10.26 16.75 2.43
N ARG A 24 -9.98 15.70 1.66
CA ARG A 24 -10.73 15.38 0.45
C ARG A 24 -11.35 13.98 0.55
N SER A 25 -12.64 13.90 0.27
CA SER A 25 -13.37 12.67 0.01
C SER A 25 -13.77 12.67 -1.46
N GLY A 26 -13.10 11.87 -2.28
CA GLY A 26 -13.23 11.93 -3.73
C GLY A 26 -12.83 13.31 -4.25
N ASP A 27 -13.73 14.02 -4.90
CA ASP A 27 -13.59 15.38 -5.41
C ASP A 27 -14.04 16.47 -4.44
N GLN A 28 -14.66 16.10 -3.31
CA GLN A 28 -15.22 17.03 -2.34
C GLN A 28 -14.20 17.41 -1.26
N PHE A 29 -14.11 18.70 -0.94
CA PHE A 29 -13.35 19.19 0.21
C PHE A 29 -14.26 19.28 1.43
N LEU A 30 -13.82 18.68 2.53
CA LEU A 30 -14.56 18.62 3.79
C LEU A 30 -13.68 19.18 4.92
N PRO A 31 -14.20 20.05 5.80
CA PRO A 31 -13.47 20.45 7.00
C PRO A 31 -13.21 19.22 7.88
N LEU A 32 -12.05 19.17 8.55
CA LEU A 32 -11.78 18.13 9.53
C LEU A 32 -12.65 18.36 10.77
N GLU A 33 -13.45 17.36 11.12
CA GLU A 33 -14.28 17.38 12.32
C GLU A 33 -13.62 16.64 13.49
N SER A 34 -13.92 17.06 14.71
CA SER A 34 -13.34 16.46 15.91
C SER A 34 -13.68 14.96 16.07
N SER A 35 -14.83 14.54 15.57
CA SER A 35 -15.31 13.15 15.55
C SER A 35 -14.58 12.26 14.55
N GLN A 36 -13.88 12.85 13.57
CA GLN A 36 -13.25 12.15 12.46
C GLN A 36 -11.73 12.09 12.57
N VAL A 37 -11.17 12.56 13.69
CA VAL A 37 -9.72 12.63 13.86
C VAL A 37 -9.24 11.99 15.15
N ILE A 38 -8.11 11.31 15.03
CA ILE A 38 -7.34 10.77 16.16
C ILE A 38 -6.03 11.55 16.31
N PRO A 39 -5.40 11.54 17.51
CA PRO A 39 -4.01 11.99 17.64
C PRO A 39 -3.12 11.27 16.63
N LEU A 40 -2.11 11.96 16.10
CA LEU A 40 -1.13 11.37 15.17
C LEU A 40 -0.53 10.08 15.77
N PRO A 41 -0.73 8.91 15.13
CA PRO A 41 -0.19 7.66 15.66
C PRO A 41 1.34 7.63 15.70
N GLU A 42 1.89 6.98 16.73
CA GLU A 42 3.33 6.68 16.81
C GLU A 42 3.77 5.90 15.56
N GLY A 43 4.90 6.28 14.96
CA GLY A 43 5.42 5.65 13.74
C GLY A 43 4.85 6.21 12.43
N SER A 44 4.01 7.25 12.50
CA SER A 44 3.56 7.99 11.31
C SER A 44 4.67 8.87 10.72
N SER A 45 4.69 9.02 9.39
CA SER A 45 5.60 9.93 8.69
C SER A 45 4.87 11.17 8.17
N LEU A 46 5.34 12.35 8.54
CA LEU A 46 4.90 13.61 7.94
C LEU A 46 5.59 13.80 6.59
N VAL A 47 4.83 14.20 5.59
CA VAL A 47 5.33 14.42 4.23
C VAL A 47 4.81 15.74 3.67
N SER A 48 5.73 16.56 3.15
CA SER A 48 5.38 17.73 2.35
C SER A 48 4.92 17.28 0.97
N LEU A 49 3.95 17.99 0.40
CA LEU A 49 3.39 17.72 -0.92
C LEU A 49 3.79 18.85 -1.88
N PRO A 50 5.04 18.83 -2.40
CA PRO A 50 5.56 19.91 -3.20
C PRO A 50 4.76 20.12 -4.49
N GLU A 51 4.83 21.35 -4.98
CA GLU A 51 4.11 21.81 -6.18
C GLU A 51 2.57 21.71 -6.06
N ARG A 52 2.02 21.43 -4.88
CA ARG A 52 0.58 21.47 -4.63
C ARG A 52 0.20 22.78 -3.93
N VAL A 53 -1.05 23.20 -4.07
CA VAL A 53 -1.61 24.35 -3.35
C VAL A 53 -2.43 23.85 -2.17
N ALA A 54 -2.08 24.28 -0.96
CA ALA A 54 -2.74 23.83 0.25
C ALA A 54 -4.19 24.32 0.30
N ALA A 55 -5.09 23.49 0.82
CA ALA A 55 -6.49 23.83 1.00
C ALA A 55 -6.81 23.96 2.50
N GLY A 56 -7.48 25.05 2.86
CA GLY A 56 -7.99 25.31 4.21
C GLY A 56 -9.46 25.69 4.17
N TRP A 57 -10.11 25.69 5.33
CA TRP A 57 -11.53 26.00 5.46
C TRP A 57 -11.74 27.25 6.30
N ASP A 58 -12.27 28.31 5.68
CA ASP A 58 -12.73 29.51 6.36
C ASP A 58 -14.18 29.30 6.83
N ARG A 59 -14.47 29.53 8.12
CA ARG A 59 -15.81 29.29 8.69
C ARG A 59 -16.91 30.14 8.08
N ARG A 60 -16.60 31.33 7.56
CA ARG A 60 -17.58 32.25 6.97
C ARG A 60 -17.61 32.12 5.46
N ARG A 61 -16.46 31.86 4.85
CA ARG A 61 -16.28 31.96 3.40
C ARG A 61 -16.07 30.61 2.70
N GLY A 62 -15.96 29.51 3.44
CA GLY A 62 -15.74 28.17 2.94
C GLY A 62 -14.30 27.90 2.50
N LEU A 63 -14.14 26.99 1.54
CA LEU A 63 -12.84 26.54 1.01
C LEU A 63 -11.94 27.70 0.59
N ARG A 64 -10.67 27.65 0.98
CA ARG A 64 -9.61 28.59 0.62
C ARG A 64 -8.37 27.83 0.18
N PHE A 65 -7.63 28.45 -0.72
CA PHE A 65 -6.36 27.93 -1.23
C PHE A 65 -5.23 28.86 -0.81
N VAL A 66 -4.14 28.26 -0.36
CA VAL A 66 -2.96 28.97 0.16
C VAL A 66 -1.73 28.37 -0.51
N ASP A 67 -1.00 29.21 -1.25
CA ASP A 67 0.30 28.90 -1.85
C ASP A 67 1.42 29.77 -1.26
N GLN A 68 1.08 30.82 -0.52
CA GLN A 68 2.00 31.65 0.24
C GLN A 68 1.46 31.93 1.64
N ALA A 69 2.35 31.97 2.63
CA ALA A 69 2.03 32.39 3.99
C ALA A 69 3.17 33.19 4.62
N VAL A 70 2.82 34.03 5.58
CA VAL A 70 3.81 34.69 6.45
C VAL A 70 4.22 33.68 7.53
N THR A 71 5.51 33.36 7.56
CA THR A 71 6.14 32.56 8.63
C THR A 71 7.11 33.43 9.40
N GLU A 72 7.74 32.87 10.44
CA GLU A 72 8.84 33.52 11.17
C GLU A 72 10.02 33.91 10.26
N ARG A 73 10.12 33.29 9.07
CA ARG A 73 11.16 33.54 8.07
C ARG A 73 10.75 34.53 6.98
N GLY A 74 9.55 35.10 7.08
CA GLY A 74 8.99 36.04 6.09
C GLY A 74 7.83 35.44 5.29
N CYS A 75 7.37 36.19 4.28
CA CYS A 75 6.34 35.70 3.36
C CYS A 75 6.99 34.83 2.30
N GLY A 76 6.56 33.57 2.20
CA GLY A 76 7.17 32.60 1.28
C GLY A 76 6.17 31.56 0.79
N ARG A 77 6.62 30.75 -0.17
CA ARG A 77 5.83 29.64 -0.71
C ARG A 77 5.61 28.57 0.37
N VAL A 78 4.41 28.00 0.39
CA VAL A 78 4.05 26.92 1.31
C VAL A 78 3.48 25.72 0.58
N TYR A 79 3.58 24.57 1.24
CA TYR A 79 3.13 23.29 0.70
C TYR A 79 2.16 22.60 1.65
N PRO A 80 1.15 21.88 1.12
CA PRO A 80 0.28 21.08 1.96
C PRO A 80 1.06 19.92 2.59
N VAL A 81 0.55 19.47 3.73
CA VAL A 81 1.12 18.34 4.47
C VAL A 81 0.18 17.14 4.34
N GLY A 82 0.77 15.97 4.11
CA GLY A 82 0.13 14.69 4.27
C GLY A 82 0.79 13.90 5.40
N VAL A 83 0.10 12.86 5.85
CA VAL A 83 0.67 11.88 6.77
C VAL A 83 0.59 10.48 6.14
N LEU A 84 1.67 9.71 6.29
CA LEU A 84 1.67 8.27 6.04
C LEU A 84 1.46 7.57 7.38
N LEU A 85 0.36 6.83 7.49
CA LEU A 85 0.01 6.11 8.71
C LEU A 85 0.77 4.78 8.77
N PRO A 86 1.13 4.30 9.98
CA PRO A 86 1.54 2.92 10.15
C PRO A 86 0.36 1.98 9.86
N GLN A 87 0.66 0.68 9.75
CA GLN A 87 -0.37 -0.34 9.55
C GLN A 87 -1.33 -0.39 10.74
N GLY A 88 -2.55 -0.89 10.54
CA GLY A 88 -3.60 -0.94 11.57
C GLY A 88 -4.45 0.32 11.70
N PHE A 89 -4.26 1.29 10.80
CA PHE A 89 -5.10 2.48 10.70
C PHE A 89 -5.75 2.60 9.33
N THR A 90 -7.04 2.91 9.31
CA THR A 90 -7.79 3.23 8.09
C THR A 90 -7.97 4.74 7.98
N ARG A 91 -7.58 5.31 6.84
CA ARG A 91 -7.76 6.73 6.53
C ARG A 91 -9.17 7.02 5.99
N PHE A 92 -9.69 8.20 6.27
CA PHE A 92 -11.01 8.64 5.79
C PHE A 92 -10.99 9.88 4.92
N LEU A 93 -9.88 10.61 4.88
CA LEU A 93 -9.74 11.79 4.02
C LEU A 93 -8.34 11.82 3.42
N LEU A 94 -8.28 12.13 2.13
CA LEU A 94 -7.05 12.50 1.45
C LEU A 94 -6.61 13.90 1.89
N PRO A 95 -5.32 14.26 1.80
CA PRO A 95 -4.86 15.61 2.10
C PRO A 95 -5.61 16.66 1.26
N GLY A 96 -5.99 17.77 1.90
CA GLY A 96 -6.63 18.90 1.25
C GLY A 96 -5.63 19.69 0.40
N PHE A 97 -5.58 19.42 -0.90
CA PHE A 97 -4.82 20.24 -1.84
C PHE A 97 -5.47 20.29 -3.22
N ARG A 98 -5.09 21.29 -4.01
CA ARG A 98 -5.36 21.34 -5.45
C ARG A 98 -4.04 21.33 -6.22
N ARG A 99 -4.05 20.72 -7.40
CA ARG A 99 -2.96 20.91 -8.36
C ARG A 99 -3.05 22.34 -8.92
N PRO A 100 -1.93 23.07 -9.04
CA PRO A 100 -1.90 24.33 -9.79
C PRO A 100 -2.57 24.17 -11.15
N SER A 101 -3.41 25.14 -11.54
CA SER A 101 -4.02 25.14 -12.87
C SER A 101 -2.92 25.35 -13.91
N SER A 102 -2.76 24.44 -14.88
CA SER A 102 -2.00 24.74 -16.08
C SER A 102 -2.84 25.66 -16.97
N THR A 103 -2.76 26.97 -16.79
CA THR A 103 -3.43 27.95 -17.67
C THR A 103 -2.41 28.84 -18.36
N THR A 104 -2.11 28.47 -19.61
CA THR A 104 -1.97 29.32 -20.80
C THR A 104 -1.67 30.82 -20.60
N THR A 105 -0.44 31.23 -20.94
CA THR A 105 -0.17 32.52 -21.61
C THR A 105 0.29 32.25 -23.03
N ALA A 106 -0.66 32.08 -23.95
CA ALA A 106 -0.42 32.34 -25.37
C ALA A 106 -0.96 33.75 -25.63
N ALA A 107 -0.09 34.76 -25.47
CA ALA A 107 -0.30 36.02 -26.15
C ALA A 107 -0.18 35.72 -27.64
N ALA A 108 -1.25 35.97 -28.39
CA ALA A 108 -1.27 35.87 -29.84
C ALA A 108 -0.28 36.87 -30.44
N GLY A 109 0.92 36.38 -30.77
CA GLY A 109 1.86 37.01 -31.66
C GLY A 109 1.93 36.18 -32.94
N ILE A 110 1.47 36.75 -34.04
CA ILE A 110 1.51 36.16 -35.38
C ILE A 110 2.99 35.96 -35.78
N GLY A 111 3.40 34.72 -36.04
CA GLY A 111 4.64 34.44 -36.78
C GLY A 111 5.42 33.19 -36.36
N THR A 112 5.60 32.28 -37.32
CA THR A 112 6.69 31.30 -37.46
C THR A 112 6.69 30.00 -36.61
N ARG A 113 6.32 28.92 -37.31
CA ARG A 113 6.76 27.50 -37.27
C ARG A 113 7.42 26.91 -36.00
N ALA A 114 6.70 25.89 -35.48
CA ALA A 114 7.17 24.61 -34.95
C ALA A 114 8.37 24.61 -33.98
N GLY A 115 8.06 24.81 -32.70
CA GLY A 115 8.85 24.32 -31.56
C GLY A 115 7.93 23.51 -30.65
N THR A 116 8.40 22.35 -30.19
CA THR A 116 7.71 21.46 -29.24
C THR A 116 7.28 22.22 -27.99
N SER A 117 5.97 22.45 -27.85
CA SER A 117 5.36 22.97 -26.63
C SER A 117 5.37 21.85 -25.58
N THR A 118 6.41 21.81 -24.76
CA THR A 118 6.42 21.05 -23.51
C THR A 118 5.54 21.79 -22.50
N THR A 119 4.24 21.48 -22.51
CA THR A 119 3.43 21.67 -21.30
C THR A 119 4.10 20.83 -20.21
N ALA A 120 4.75 21.47 -19.24
CA ALA A 120 5.35 20.80 -18.11
C ALA A 120 4.25 20.07 -17.32
N SER A 121 4.05 18.80 -17.66
CA SER A 121 3.20 17.87 -16.92
C SER A 121 3.82 17.74 -15.53
N MET A 122 3.17 18.33 -14.53
CA MET A 122 3.59 18.21 -13.14
C MET A 122 3.83 16.76 -12.74
N ALA A 123 4.89 16.52 -11.98
CA ALA A 123 5.19 15.17 -11.52
C ALA A 123 4.06 14.66 -10.60
N PRO A 124 3.51 13.46 -10.85
CA PRO A 124 2.62 12.81 -9.89
C PRO A 124 3.34 12.62 -8.55
N LEU A 125 2.57 12.62 -7.45
CA LEU A 125 3.13 12.23 -6.15
C LEU A 125 3.38 10.72 -6.16
N PRO A 126 4.39 10.21 -5.43
CA PRO A 126 4.57 8.79 -5.22
C PRO A 126 3.28 8.11 -4.74
N LEU A 127 3.10 6.84 -5.09
CA LEU A 127 1.88 6.10 -4.75
C LEU A 127 1.87 5.67 -3.27
N TYR A 128 1.57 6.61 -2.38
CA TYR A 128 1.45 6.35 -0.93
C TYR A 128 0.04 6.61 -0.37
N GLY A 129 -0.18 6.04 0.82
CA GLY A 129 -1.41 6.16 1.59
C GLY A 129 -1.55 7.49 2.34
N TYR A 130 -1.43 8.63 1.65
CA TYR A 130 -1.53 9.95 2.30
C TYR A 130 -2.89 10.15 2.98
N THR A 131 -2.88 10.64 4.22
CA THR A 131 -4.06 11.07 4.97
C THR A 131 -4.02 12.56 5.31
N ALA A 132 -5.20 13.18 5.47
CA ALA A 132 -5.34 14.56 5.91
C ALA A 132 -4.87 14.73 7.37
N VAL A 133 -4.27 15.89 7.65
CA VAL A 133 -3.68 16.25 8.94
C VAL A 133 -4.05 17.69 9.31
N GLY A 134 -4.15 17.95 10.61
CA GLY A 134 -4.32 19.29 11.17
C GLY A 134 -3.73 19.40 12.57
N MET A 135 -3.75 20.61 13.14
CA MET A 135 -3.24 20.90 14.49
C MET A 135 -4.39 21.20 15.45
N ARG A 136 -4.40 20.58 16.63
CA ARG A 136 -5.38 20.84 17.70
C ARG A 136 -4.69 20.85 19.05
N HIS A 137 -4.69 22.00 19.74
CA HIS A 137 -4.03 22.20 21.03
C HIS A 137 -2.55 21.75 21.00
N ASP A 138 -1.79 22.28 20.04
CA ASP A 138 -0.36 21.98 19.81
C ASP A 138 -0.04 20.51 19.55
N ARG A 139 -1.04 19.73 19.15
CA ARG A 139 -0.88 18.32 18.77
C ARG A 139 -1.45 18.06 17.39
N LEU A 140 -0.71 17.28 16.61
CA LEU A 140 -1.16 16.82 15.31
C LEU A 140 -2.28 15.79 15.45
N VAL A 141 -3.28 15.93 14.60
CA VAL A 141 -4.42 15.03 14.48
C VAL A 141 -4.62 14.66 13.02
N VAL A 142 -5.06 13.43 12.77
CA VAL A 142 -5.20 12.86 11.42
C VAL A 142 -6.59 12.29 11.19
N ALA A 143 -7.07 12.35 9.96
CA ALA A 143 -8.35 11.79 9.56
C ALA A 143 -8.27 10.27 9.38
N ALA A 144 -8.30 9.53 10.50
CA ALA A 144 -8.14 8.09 10.52
C ALA A 144 -8.82 7.44 11.74
N LEU A 145 -9.00 6.13 11.67
CA LEU A 145 -9.41 5.26 12.78
C LEU A 145 -8.42 4.11 12.92
N GLN A 146 -8.15 3.71 14.16
CA GLN A 146 -7.44 2.46 14.40
C GLN A 146 -8.38 1.28 14.14
N THR A 147 -8.08 0.49 13.11
CA THR A 147 -8.91 -0.64 12.66
C THR A 147 -8.31 -2.00 12.96
N ASP A 148 -7.04 -2.05 13.40
CA ASP A 148 -6.38 -3.30 13.77
C ASP A 148 -5.44 -3.12 14.97
N GLU A 149 -5.04 -4.24 15.57
CA GLU A 149 -4.02 -4.29 16.61
C GLU A 149 -2.66 -3.87 16.05
N HIS A 150 -2.08 -2.84 16.66
CA HIS A 150 -0.86 -2.26 16.14
C HIS A 150 0.40 -3.11 16.41
N HIS A 151 0.35 -4.13 17.29
CA HIS A 151 1.56 -4.73 17.88
C HIS A 151 2.50 -5.38 16.85
N LYS A 152 2.05 -6.39 16.11
CA LYS A 152 2.90 -7.19 15.19
C LYS A 152 3.39 -6.41 13.98
N TRP A 153 2.70 -5.33 13.65
CA TRP A 153 3.01 -4.46 12.52
C TRP A 153 3.56 -3.10 12.94
N ASN A 154 3.87 -2.92 14.23
CA ASN A 154 4.38 -1.67 14.76
C ASN A 154 5.79 -1.40 14.20
N PRO A 155 6.02 -0.26 13.52
CA PRO A 155 7.33 0.11 12.99
C PRO A 155 8.47 0.04 14.03
N ARG A 156 8.19 0.20 15.33
CA ARG A 156 9.21 0.12 16.40
C ARG A 156 9.99 -1.20 16.42
N PHE A 157 9.37 -2.28 15.93
CA PHE A 157 9.99 -3.61 15.92
C PHE A 157 10.79 -3.88 14.65
N PHE A 158 10.69 -3.03 13.63
CA PHE A 158 11.32 -3.21 12.33
C PHE A 158 12.47 -2.23 12.13
N ASN A 159 13.34 -2.49 11.16
CA ASN A 159 14.54 -1.70 10.88
C ASN A 159 15.44 -1.52 12.13
N THR A 160 15.50 -2.53 12.99
CA THR A 160 16.32 -2.51 14.20
C THR A 160 17.81 -2.47 13.83
N PRO A 161 18.68 -1.96 14.73
CA PRO A 161 20.12 -1.86 14.45
C PRO A 161 20.80 -3.18 14.04
N ASP A 162 20.31 -4.32 14.54
CA ASP A 162 20.81 -5.67 14.28
C ASP A 162 20.28 -6.30 12.97
N LEU A 163 19.39 -5.63 12.23
CA LEU A 163 18.82 -6.18 10.99
C LEU A 163 19.89 -6.57 9.97
N LYS A 164 20.90 -5.70 9.76
CA LYS A 164 21.97 -5.94 8.77
C LYS A 164 22.80 -7.18 9.12
N GLU A 165 23.05 -7.39 10.39
CA GLU A 165 23.78 -8.57 10.88
C GLU A 165 22.97 -9.84 10.66
N ARG A 166 21.68 -9.84 11.00
CA ARG A 166 20.76 -10.98 10.74
C ARG A 166 20.66 -11.33 9.27
N VAL A 167 20.53 -10.33 8.40
CA VAL A 167 20.52 -10.51 6.95
C VAL A 167 21.81 -11.17 6.48
N SER A 168 22.96 -10.66 6.95
CA SER A 168 24.27 -11.17 6.55
C SER A 168 24.49 -12.61 7.02
N ALA A 169 24.12 -12.93 8.26
CA ALA A 169 24.19 -14.29 8.80
C ALA A 169 23.30 -15.26 8.01
N ARG A 170 22.04 -14.90 7.75
CA ARG A 170 21.12 -15.79 7.02
C ARG A 170 21.55 -16.03 5.58
N LEU A 171 22.13 -15.03 4.92
CA LEU A 171 22.71 -15.18 3.58
C LEU A 171 23.96 -16.05 3.59
N ALA A 172 24.79 -15.98 4.63
CA ALA A 172 25.95 -16.87 4.78
C ALA A 172 25.54 -18.34 4.98
N ASP A 173 24.43 -18.59 5.67
CA ASP A 173 23.89 -19.93 5.91
C ASP A 173 23.27 -20.59 4.66
N ASP A 174 22.81 -19.81 3.67
CA ASP A 174 22.23 -20.33 2.42
C ASP A 174 22.63 -19.41 1.24
N PRO A 175 23.92 -19.43 0.88
CA PRO A 175 24.54 -18.42 0.01
C PRO A 175 24.07 -18.49 -1.44
N ASP A 176 23.52 -19.62 -1.88
CA ASP A 176 23.04 -19.79 -3.25
C ASP A 176 21.59 -19.38 -3.43
N ASN A 177 20.84 -19.13 -2.35
CA ASN A 177 19.41 -18.87 -2.39
C ASN A 177 19.05 -17.49 -2.94
N ARG A 178 18.49 -17.47 -4.16
CA ARG A 178 18.10 -16.22 -4.84
C ARG A 178 16.94 -15.50 -4.15
N ILE A 179 16.04 -16.24 -3.49
CA ILE A 179 14.92 -15.65 -2.75
C ILE A 179 15.47 -14.82 -1.58
N LEU A 180 16.41 -15.36 -0.81
CA LEU A 180 17.01 -14.65 0.32
C LEU A 180 17.72 -13.37 -0.13
N ARG A 181 18.41 -13.38 -1.29
CA ARG A 181 18.99 -12.15 -1.87
C ARG A 181 17.95 -11.11 -2.20
N GLN A 182 16.82 -11.50 -2.80
CA GLN A 182 15.71 -10.57 -3.05
C GLN A 182 15.13 -10.05 -1.73
N LEU A 183 14.89 -10.91 -0.75
CA LEU A 183 14.32 -10.52 0.53
C LEU A 183 15.27 -9.61 1.31
N ALA A 184 16.59 -9.81 1.20
CA ALA A 184 17.59 -8.91 1.77
C ALA A 184 17.47 -7.50 1.18
N LYS A 185 17.35 -7.41 -0.15
CA LYS A 185 17.07 -6.15 -0.84
C LYS A 185 15.76 -5.52 -0.35
N CYS A 186 14.67 -6.29 -0.32
CA CYS A 186 13.38 -5.80 0.17
C CYS A 186 13.44 -5.33 1.63
N SER A 187 14.24 -5.97 2.46
CA SER A 187 14.40 -5.64 3.88
C SER A 187 15.19 -4.36 4.11
N LEU A 188 16.29 -4.19 3.38
CA LEU A 188 17.26 -3.12 3.59
C LEU A 188 16.96 -1.87 2.77
N ASP A 189 16.47 -2.02 1.54
CA ASP A 189 16.25 -0.91 0.61
C ASP A 189 14.80 -0.40 0.67
N TYR A 190 13.83 -1.31 0.86
CA TYR A 190 12.40 -0.98 0.83
C TYR A 190 11.72 -1.04 2.20
N SER A 191 12.47 -1.38 3.25
CA SER A 191 11.95 -1.56 4.61
C SER A 191 10.72 -2.48 4.69
N CYS A 192 10.68 -3.53 3.86
CA CYS A 192 9.54 -4.44 3.78
C CYS A 192 9.46 -5.33 5.03
N PHE A 193 8.40 -5.18 5.82
CA PHE A 193 8.22 -5.88 7.10
C PHE A 193 8.13 -7.41 6.92
N THR A 194 7.43 -7.89 5.90
CA THR A 194 7.34 -9.34 5.63
C THR A 194 8.67 -9.92 5.17
N ALA A 195 9.51 -9.14 4.48
CA ALA A 195 10.86 -9.59 4.14
C ALA A 195 11.77 -9.60 5.37
N GLN A 196 11.71 -8.55 6.21
CA GLN A 196 12.50 -8.48 7.44
C GLN A 196 12.16 -9.62 8.41
N ASN A 197 10.88 -10.00 8.48
CA ASN A 197 10.41 -11.11 9.31
C ASN A 197 11.02 -12.46 8.94
N ILE A 198 11.49 -12.67 7.71
CA ILE A 198 12.26 -13.87 7.34
C ILE A 198 13.62 -13.89 8.03
N PHE A 199 14.23 -12.72 8.24
CA PHE A 199 15.53 -12.58 8.93
C PHE A 199 15.39 -12.48 10.45
N TYR A 200 14.30 -11.89 10.94
CA TYR A 200 13.94 -11.90 12.36
C TYR A 200 13.35 -13.24 12.81
N GLN A 201 12.92 -14.09 11.86
CA GLN A 201 12.29 -15.38 12.10
C GLN A 201 11.06 -15.31 13.01
N ARG A 202 10.15 -14.37 12.73
CA ARG A 202 8.91 -14.17 13.49
C ARG A 202 7.75 -13.75 12.59
N TRP A 203 6.53 -13.95 13.06
CA TRP A 203 5.30 -13.44 12.43
C TRP A 203 5.18 -13.81 10.94
N GLU A 204 4.62 -12.91 10.13
CA GLU A 204 4.41 -13.11 8.70
C GLU A 204 5.67 -12.82 7.89
N GLY A 205 6.20 -13.86 7.25
CA GLY A 205 7.35 -13.85 6.35
C GLY A 205 6.92 -13.95 4.89
N GLY A 206 7.50 -13.11 4.03
CA GLY A 206 7.22 -13.10 2.60
C GLY A 206 8.00 -14.17 1.83
N LEU A 207 7.32 -14.92 0.95
CA LEU A 207 7.96 -15.90 0.07
C LEU A 207 7.57 -15.65 -1.41
N PRO A 208 8.33 -14.79 -2.13
CA PRO A 208 8.02 -14.45 -3.50
C PRO A 208 8.34 -15.59 -4.46
N VAL A 209 7.39 -15.91 -5.34
CA VAL A 209 7.50 -17.02 -6.31
C VAL A 209 7.21 -16.59 -7.75
N SER A 210 6.41 -15.54 -7.95
CA SER A 210 5.87 -15.20 -9.28
C SER A 210 6.52 -13.97 -9.92
N PRO A 211 7.26 -14.12 -11.04
CA PRO A 211 7.72 -12.97 -11.84
C PRO A 211 6.63 -12.41 -12.75
N ALA A 212 5.53 -13.14 -12.98
CA ALA A 212 4.47 -12.79 -13.93
C ALA A 212 3.20 -12.30 -13.23
N CYS A 213 2.40 -11.47 -13.92
CA CYS A 213 1.11 -11.02 -13.41
C CYS A 213 0.10 -10.96 -14.54
N ASN A 214 -1.10 -11.48 -14.30
CA ASN A 214 -2.24 -11.40 -15.22
C ASN A 214 -3.07 -10.13 -15.02
N ALA A 215 -2.59 -9.13 -14.28
CA ALA A 215 -3.25 -7.85 -14.08
C ALA A 215 -2.30 -6.68 -14.41
N ALA A 216 -2.85 -5.56 -14.85
CA ALA A 216 -2.12 -4.31 -15.08
C ALA A 216 -2.65 -3.22 -14.13
N CYS A 217 -2.63 -3.53 -12.82
CA CYS A 217 -3.24 -2.69 -11.80
C CYS A 217 -2.74 -1.25 -11.89
N LEU A 218 -3.65 -0.27 -11.86
CA LEU A 218 -3.31 1.16 -11.88
C LEU A 218 -2.31 1.53 -10.76
N GLY A 219 -2.45 0.89 -9.60
CA GLY A 219 -1.60 1.09 -8.43
C GLY A 219 -0.60 -0.03 -8.16
N CYS A 220 -0.12 -0.74 -9.19
CA CYS A 220 0.81 -1.85 -8.99
C CYS A 220 2.12 -1.39 -8.31
N ILE A 221 2.45 -1.95 -7.15
CA ILE A 221 3.66 -1.58 -6.40
C ILE A 221 4.92 -2.33 -6.86
N SER A 222 4.75 -3.39 -7.68
CA SER A 222 5.84 -4.25 -8.15
C SER A 222 6.33 -3.94 -9.56
N LEU A 223 5.45 -3.39 -10.40
CA LEU A 223 5.73 -3.08 -11.80
C LEU A 223 4.84 -1.92 -12.27
N GLN A 224 5.46 -0.79 -12.59
CA GLN A 224 4.81 0.38 -13.18
C GLN A 224 5.35 0.55 -14.60
N GLU A 225 4.46 0.65 -15.58
CA GLU A 225 4.83 0.88 -16.99
C GLU A 225 5.35 2.33 -17.21
N SER A 226 5.07 3.26 -16.30
CA SER A 226 5.42 4.67 -16.43
C SER A 226 6.78 5.00 -15.83
N GLU A 227 7.67 5.60 -16.62
CA GLU A 227 8.97 6.14 -16.17
C GLU A 227 8.86 7.25 -15.12
N CYS A 228 7.68 7.86 -14.96
CA CYS A 228 7.49 9.00 -14.04
C CYS A 228 7.34 8.60 -12.57
N CYS A 229 7.09 7.32 -12.26
CA CYS A 229 6.95 6.80 -10.90
C CYS A 229 7.55 5.39 -10.84
N PRO A 230 8.81 5.24 -10.39
CA PRO A 230 9.39 3.92 -10.22
C PRO A 230 8.57 3.10 -9.21
N SER A 231 8.48 1.79 -9.45
CA SER A 231 7.81 0.88 -8.53
C SER A 231 8.51 0.91 -7.16
N PRO A 232 7.78 1.09 -6.04
CA PRO A 232 8.39 1.15 -4.71
C PRO A 232 9.09 -0.16 -4.32
N GLN A 233 8.72 -1.29 -4.92
CA GLN A 233 9.41 -2.56 -4.74
C GLN A 233 9.63 -3.22 -6.10
N GLY A 234 10.88 -3.52 -6.47
CA GLY A 234 11.16 -4.17 -7.75
C GLY A 234 10.70 -5.63 -7.79
N ARG A 235 9.94 -6.01 -8.83
CA ARG A 235 9.52 -7.39 -9.07
C ARG A 235 10.70 -8.35 -9.26
N ILE A 236 10.59 -9.57 -8.74
CA ILE A 236 11.56 -10.64 -9.05
C ILE A 236 11.62 -10.90 -10.55
N ALA A 237 12.83 -11.09 -11.06
CA ALA A 237 13.09 -11.36 -12.48
C ALA A 237 13.28 -12.86 -12.78
N PHE A 238 13.01 -13.73 -11.81
CA PHE A 238 13.23 -15.17 -11.90
C PHE A 238 12.08 -15.91 -11.21
N GLN A 239 11.80 -17.12 -11.68
CA GLN A 239 11.03 -18.11 -10.95
C GLN A 239 12.00 -18.85 -10.00
N PRO A 240 11.75 -18.89 -8.68
CA PRO A 240 12.59 -19.66 -7.77
C PRO A 240 12.50 -21.16 -8.05
N ASN A 241 13.53 -21.90 -7.69
CA ASN A 241 13.41 -23.36 -7.71
C ASN A 241 12.75 -23.85 -6.40
N LEU A 242 12.22 -25.07 -6.44
CA LEU A 242 11.49 -25.67 -5.31
C LEU A 242 12.35 -25.73 -4.04
N ASP A 243 13.61 -26.13 -4.18
CA ASP A 243 14.53 -26.37 -3.07
C ASP A 243 14.88 -25.06 -2.33
N GLU A 244 15.14 -23.96 -3.06
CA GLU A 244 15.31 -22.61 -2.50
C GLU A 244 14.11 -22.19 -1.66
N ALA A 245 12.89 -22.38 -2.18
CA ALA A 245 11.67 -21.95 -1.53
C ALA A 245 11.32 -22.80 -0.31
N VAL A 246 11.49 -24.13 -0.41
CA VAL A 246 11.26 -25.08 0.69
C VAL A 246 12.23 -24.80 1.84
N ARG A 247 13.50 -24.49 1.58
CA ARG A 247 14.45 -24.14 2.64
C ARG A 247 14.03 -22.87 3.39
N VAL A 248 13.63 -21.81 2.67
CA VAL A 248 13.14 -20.57 3.30
C VAL A 248 11.90 -20.85 4.14
N ALA A 249 10.91 -21.54 3.58
CA ALA A 249 9.68 -21.87 4.27
C ALA A 249 9.92 -22.74 5.52
N THR A 250 10.74 -23.79 5.39
CA THR A 250 11.08 -24.71 6.47
C THR A 250 11.80 -23.99 7.61
N THR A 251 12.82 -23.17 7.31
CA THR A 251 13.55 -22.42 8.33
C THR A 251 12.63 -21.45 9.08
N HIS A 252 11.85 -20.63 8.35
CA HIS A 252 10.96 -19.64 8.97
C HIS A 252 9.89 -20.30 9.83
N LEU A 253 9.20 -21.30 9.26
CA LEU A 253 8.19 -22.08 9.95
C LEU A 253 8.78 -23.11 10.91
N SER A 254 10.07 -23.08 11.28
CA SER A 254 10.61 -23.93 12.36
C SER A 254 11.09 -23.11 13.55
N SER A 255 11.14 -21.78 13.43
CA SER A 255 11.84 -20.89 14.37
C SER A 255 10.95 -20.37 15.52
N PHE A 256 9.93 -21.13 15.92
CA PHE A 256 8.85 -20.66 16.82
C PHE A 256 9.30 -20.37 18.25
N SER A 257 8.81 -19.25 18.81
CA SER A 257 8.50 -19.11 20.24
C SER A 257 7.03 -19.46 20.50
N CYS A 258 6.69 -19.81 21.74
CA CYS A 258 5.42 -20.44 22.13
C CYS A 258 4.13 -19.63 21.92
N ASP A 259 4.22 -18.34 21.57
CA ASP A 259 3.09 -17.41 21.69
C ASP A 259 2.44 -16.99 20.36
N ASP A 260 3.00 -17.35 19.19
CA ASP A 260 2.42 -17.01 17.87
C ASP A 260 2.77 -18.04 16.77
N ASP A 261 1.82 -18.34 15.87
CA ASP A 261 2.09 -19.14 14.68
C ASP A 261 2.70 -18.26 13.54
N PRO A 262 3.97 -18.44 13.10
CA PRO A 262 4.55 -17.85 11.91
C PRO A 262 3.76 -18.22 10.66
N ILE A 263 3.81 -17.27 9.73
CA ILE A 263 3.09 -17.33 8.47
C ILE A 263 4.13 -17.23 7.36
N ILE A 264 4.01 -18.09 6.35
CA ILE A 264 4.64 -17.89 5.05
C ILE A 264 3.56 -17.39 4.09
N SER A 265 3.78 -16.21 3.52
CA SER A 265 2.84 -15.57 2.61
C SER A 265 3.41 -15.44 1.20
N PHE A 266 2.70 -16.01 0.23
CA PHE A 266 2.87 -15.73 -1.19
C PHE A 266 2.13 -14.43 -1.57
N GLY A 267 2.49 -13.80 -2.68
CA GLY A 267 1.87 -12.56 -3.16
C GLY A 267 2.37 -11.31 -2.45
N GLN A 268 3.68 -11.15 -2.34
CA GLN A 268 4.30 -9.98 -1.71
C GLN A 268 4.54 -8.83 -2.69
N GLY A 269 4.87 -7.64 -2.17
CA GLY A 269 5.05 -6.43 -2.98
C GLY A 269 6.18 -6.50 -4.01
N CYS A 270 7.07 -7.49 -3.94
CA CYS A 270 8.14 -7.73 -4.91
C CYS A 270 7.82 -8.85 -5.93
N GLU A 271 6.57 -9.29 -6.07
CA GLU A 271 6.19 -10.31 -7.03
C GLU A 271 4.95 -9.91 -7.85
N GLY A 272 4.57 -10.75 -8.82
CA GLY A 272 3.35 -10.62 -9.60
C GLY A 272 2.17 -11.36 -8.96
N GLU A 273 1.36 -12.04 -9.77
CA GLU A 273 0.23 -12.83 -9.28
C GLU A 273 0.72 -14.23 -8.89
N PRO A 274 0.72 -14.60 -7.59
CA PRO A 274 1.28 -15.87 -7.12
C PRO A 274 0.52 -17.10 -7.64
N SER A 275 -0.79 -17.00 -7.88
CA SER A 275 -1.55 -18.16 -8.36
C SER A 275 -1.08 -18.68 -9.73
N LEU A 276 -0.41 -17.85 -10.54
CA LEU A 276 0.21 -18.29 -11.80
C LEU A 276 1.33 -19.33 -11.59
N GLU A 277 1.88 -19.41 -10.38
CA GLU A 277 2.91 -20.36 -9.96
C GLU A 277 2.34 -21.50 -9.11
N ALA A 278 1.07 -21.87 -9.35
CA ALA A 278 0.34 -22.85 -8.53
C ALA A 278 1.06 -24.20 -8.36
N ASP A 279 1.72 -24.69 -9.41
CA ASP A 279 2.46 -25.94 -9.38
C ASP A 279 3.63 -25.89 -8.39
N LEU A 280 4.36 -24.78 -8.41
CA LEU A 280 5.48 -24.54 -7.50
C LEU A 280 4.96 -24.36 -6.07
N ILE A 281 3.93 -23.54 -5.85
CA ILE A 281 3.33 -23.32 -4.53
C ILE A 281 2.82 -24.62 -3.92
N ALA A 282 2.08 -25.43 -4.69
CA ALA A 282 1.57 -26.71 -4.21
C ALA A 282 2.70 -27.65 -3.78
N GLN A 283 3.80 -27.69 -4.54
CA GLN A 283 4.98 -28.47 -4.20
C GLN A 283 5.71 -27.93 -2.96
N ILE A 284 5.81 -26.60 -2.80
CA ILE A 284 6.40 -25.96 -1.61
C ILE A 284 5.62 -26.39 -0.37
N ILE A 285 4.30 -26.26 -0.38
CA ILE A 285 3.44 -26.64 0.76
C ILE A 285 3.63 -28.13 1.07
N ALA A 286 3.48 -29.00 0.07
CA ALA A 286 3.59 -30.44 0.27
C ALA A 286 4.97 -30.86 0.80
N GLN A 287 6.06 -30.27 0.28
CA GLN A 287 7.42 -30.63 0.68
C GLN A 287 7.77 -30.07 2.06
N THR A 288 7.40 -28.84 2.38
CA THR A 288 7.60 -28.26 3.72
C THR A 288 6.81 -29.02 4.78
N ARG A 289 5.60 -29.51 4.46
CA ARG A 289 4.78 -30.30 5.40
C ARG A 289 5.35 -31.68 5.74
N LYS A 290 6.36 -32.16 5.00
CA LYS A 290 7.09 -33.38 5.38
C LYS A 290 8.00 -33.19 6.59
N THR A 291 8.43 -31.96 6.85
CA THR A 291 9.38 -31.63 7.94
C THR A 291 8.76 -30.72 9.00
N VAL A 292 7.78 -29.89 8.63
CA VAL A 292 7.14 -28.90 9.51
C VAL A 292 5.64 -29.16 9.61
N SER A 293 5.17 -29.53 10.81
CA SER A 293 3.75 -29.81 11.08
C SER A 293 2.92 -28.58 11.46
N ARG A 294 3.55 -27.46 11.86
CA ARG A 294 2.90 -26.23 12.34
C ARG A 294 3.11 -25.03 11.42
N GLY A 295 2.42 -23.92 11.71
CA GLY A 295 2.53 -22.66 10.96
C GLY A 295 1.56 -22.55 9.79
N VAL A 296 1.40 -21.34 9.27
CA VAL A 296 0.34 -20.98 8.30
C VAL A 296 0.95 -20.72 6.93
N PHE A 297 0.37 -21.32 5.89
CA PHE A 297 0.56 -20.85 4.51
C PHE A 297 -0.58 -19.91 4.12
N ASN A 298 -0.22 -18.70 3.71
CA ASN A 298 -1.12 -17.68 3.23
C ASN A 298 -0.79 -17.29 1.78
N ILE A 299 -1.78 -16.83 1.04
CA ILE A 299 -1.61 -16.24 -0.29
C ILE A 299 -2.33 -14.90 -0.36
N ASN A 300 -1.65 -13.85 -0.81
CA ASN A 300 -2.31 -12.62 -1.24
C ASN A 300 -2.46 -12.67 -2.76
N THR A 301 -3.69 -12.63 -3.29
CA THR A 301 -3.96 -12.88 -4.71
C THR A 301 -4.99 -11.89 -5.25
N ASN A 302 -4.96 -11.65 -6.57
CA ASN A 302 -6.07 -11.00 -7.28
C ASN A 302 -7.24 -11.97 -7.58
N GLY A 303 -7.05 -13.28 -7.35
CA GLY A 303 -8.06 -14.33 -7.54
C GLY A 303 -8.40 -14.65 -9.01
N GLY A 304 -7.68 -14.06 -9.96
CA GLY A 304 -7.99 -14.12 -11.38
C GLY A 304 -7.63 -15.43 -12.08
N TYR A 305 -6.79 -16.28 -11.47
CA TYR A 305 -6.44 -17.59 -12.03
C TYR A 305 -7.04 -18.72 -11.18
N THR A 306 -8.31 -19.00 -11.43
CA THR A 306 -9.13 -19.94 -10.65
C THR A 306 -8.53 -21.35 -10.55
N ASP A 307 -8.03 -21.90 -11.66
CA ASP A 307 -7.44 -23.25 -11.67
C ASP A 307 -6.20 -23.33 -10.76
N GLY A 308 -5.40 -22.27 -10.75
CA GLY A 308 -4.26 -22.16 -9.85
C GLY A 308 -4.68 -22.08 -8.38
N ILE A 309 -5.71 -21.28 -8.08
CA ILE A 309 -6.27 -21.20 -6.72
C ILE A 309 -6.79 -22.57 -6.24
N ALA A 310 -7.52 -23.30 -7.09
CA ALA A 310 -8.00 -24.64 -6.76
C ALA A 310 -6.85 -25.60 -6.42
N LYS A 311 -5.79 -25.59 -7.22
CA LYS A 311 -4.60 -26.42 -7.00
C LYS A 311 -3.88 -26.08 -5.69
N ILE A 312 -3.73 -24.79 -5.40
CA ILE A 312 -3.08 -24.32 -4.16
C ILE A 312 -3.94 -24.65 -2.93
N ALA A 313 -5.25 -24.44 -3.01
CA ALA A 313 -6.19 -24.78 -1.93
C ALA A 313 -6.15 -26.28 -1.61
N ALA A 314 -6.20 -27.13 -2.63
CA ALA A 314 -6.09 -28.58 -2.49
C ALA A 314 -4.75 -29.05 -1.90
N ALA A 315 -3.67 -28.28 -2.07
CA ALA A 315 -2.35 -28.59 -1.52
C ALA A 315 -2.22 -28.34 -0.01
N GLY A 316 -3.23 -27.75 0.64
CA GLY A 316 -3.24 -27.48 2.08
C GLY A 316 -2.93 -26.03 2.46
N LEU A 317 -3.36 -25.08 1.63
CA LEU A 317 -3.34 -23.65 1.96
C LEU A 317 -4.19 -23.39 3.21
N ASN A 318 -3.71 -22.54 4.13
CA ASN A 318 -4.43 -22.24 5.37
C ASN A 318 -5.30 -20.98 5.25
N SER A 319 -4.80 -19.95 4.55
CA SER A 319 -5.53 -18.69 4.38
C SER A 319 -5.28 -18.04 3.01
N ALA A 320 -6.23 -17.24 2.55
CA ALA A 320 -6.15 -16.49 1.31
C ALA A 320 -6.70 -15.07 1.51
N ARG A 321 -5.94 -14.06 1.08
CA ARG A 321 -6.35 -12.66 1.03
C ARG A 321 -6.58 -12.25 -0.41
N PHE A 322 -7.84 -11.99 -0.77
CA PHE A 322 -8.22 -11.56 -2.11
C PHE A 322 -8.21 -10.04 -2.18
N SER A 323 -7.36 -9.50 -3.05
CA SER A 323 -7.29 -8.07 -3.29
C SER A 323 -8.47 -7.63 -4.14
N ILE A 324 -9.26 -6.69 -3.63
CA ILE A 324 -10.40 -6.13 -4.34
C ILE A 324 -10.50 -4.61 -4.10
N ILE A 325 -11.02 -3.86 -5.07
CA ILE A 325 -11.33 -2.43 -4.93
C ILE A 325 -12.83 -2.18 -4.85
N SER A 326 -13.62 -3.02 -5.51
CA SER A 326 -15.07 -2.89 -5.63
C SER A 326 -15.66 -4.22 -6.12
N ALA A 327 -16.89 -4.52 -5.67
CA ALA A 327 -17.72 -5.59 -6.21
C ALA A 327 -18.43 -5.19 -7.52
N ALA A 328 -18.30 -3.94 -7.97
CA ALA A 328 -18.84 -3.49 -9.25
C ALA A 328 -17.84 -3.83 -10.38
N PRO A 329 -18.25 -4.58 -11.43
CA PRO A 329 -17.36 -4.98 -12.52
C PRO A 329 -16.65 -3.81 -13.21
N THR A 330 -17.32 -2.67 -13.38
CA THR A 330 -16.73 -1.47 -14.01
C THR A 330 -15.58 -0.90 -13.20
N ASP A 331 -15.74 -0.78 -11.89
CA ASP A 331 -14.73 -0.25 -10.97
C ASP A 331 -13.59 -1.25 -10.82
N PHE A 332 -13.92 -2.54 -10.69
CA PHE A 332 -12.95 -3.63 -10.66
C PHE A 332 -12.04 -3.62 -11.89
N CYS A 333 -12.62 -3.63 -13.09
CA CYS A 333 -11.87 -3.64 -14.35
C CYS A 333 -11.06 -2.36 -14.55
N SER A 334 -11.57 -1.20 -14.11
CA SER A 334 -10.86 0.07 -14.23
C SER A 334 -9.56 0.10 -13.44
N TYR A 335 -9.57 -0.51 -12.25
CA TYR A 335 -8.39 -0.57 -11.39
C TYR A 335 -7.45 -1.73 -11.76
N TYR A 336 -7.94 -2.98 -11.77
CA TYR A 336 -7.10 -4.17 -11.94
C TYR A 336 -6.64 -4.39 -13.38
N ARG A 337 -7.41 -3.90 -14.37
CA ARG A 337 -7.17 -4.10 -15.80
C ARG A 337 -6.78 -5.55 -16.11
N PRO A 338 -7.71 -6.49 -15.84
CA PRO A 338 -7.41 -7.91 -15.87
C PRO A 338 -7.07 -8.38 -17.28
N LYS A 339 -6.10 -9.29 -17.38
CA LYS A 339 -5.67 -9.95 -18.63
C LYS A 339 -6.15 -11.39 -18.59
N GLY A 340 -7.28 -11.66 -19.23
CA GLY A 340 -7.82 -13.02 -19.35
C GLY A 340 -8.64 -13.52 -18.15
N TYR A 341 -9.15 -12.61 -17.29
CA TYR A 341 -10.08 -12.97 -16.22
C TYR A 341 -11.07 -11.84 -15.92
N GLN A 342 -12.13 -12.14 -15.16
CA GLN A 342 -13.17 -11.19 -14.76
C GLN A 342 -13.48 -11.32 -13.26
N LEU A 343 -14.34 -10.44 -12.74
CA LEU A 343 -14.73 -10.46 -11.33
C LEU A 343 -15.36 -11.80 -10.91
N ASP A 344 -16.15 -12.43 -11.79
CA ASP A 344 -16.75 -13.75 -11.54
C ASP A 344 -15.71 -14.85 -11.31
N ASN A 345 -14.51 -14.74 -11.92
CA ASN A 345 -13.41 -15.66 -11.63
C ASN A 345 -12.91 -15.50 -10.20
N VAL A 346 -12.88 -14.26 -9.69
CA VAL A 346 -12.46 -13.95 -8.32
C VAL A 346 -13.48 -14.53 -7.33
N ALA A 347 -14.78 -14.32 -7.58
CA ALA A 347 -15.85 -14.92 -6.77
C ALA A 347 -15.73 -16.45 -6.71
N ARG A 348 -15.56 -17.10 -7.88
CA ARG A 348 -15.35 -18.56 -7.94
C ARG A 348 -14.10 -19.02 -7.18
N SER A 349 -13.01 -18.26 -7.26
CA SER A 349 -11.78 -18.55 -6.52
C SER A 349 -12.00 -18.46 -5.00
N ILE A 350 -12.81 -17.50 -4.54
CA ILE A 350 -13.22 -17.38 -3.13
C ILE A 350 -14.04 -18.61 -2.72
N ASP A 351 -15.05 -18.98 -3.50
CA ASP A 351 -15.90 -20.16 -3.23
C ASP A 351 -15.07 -21.45 -3.12
N ILE A 352 -14.10 -21.62 -4.01
CA ILE A 352 -13.18 -22.76 -4.00
C ILE A 352 -12.34 -22.77 -2.72
N CYS A 353 -11.76 -21.64 -2.32
CA CYS A 353 -11.02 -21.54 -1.06
C CYS A 353 -11.90 -21.92 0.13
N MET A 354 -13.12 -21.37 0.22
CA MET A 354 -14.07 -21.68 1.29
C MET A 354 -14.47 -23.17 1.28
N GLY A 355 -14.72 -23.76 0.12
CA GLY A 355 -15.03 -25.18 -0.03
C GLY A 355 -13.91 -26.11 0.41
N HIS A 356 -12.66 -25.65 0.37
CA HIS A 356 -11.48 -26.36 0.88
C HIS A 356 -11.15 -26.04 2.35
N GLY A 357 -11.97 -25.24 3.04
CA GLY A 357 -11.74 -24.85 4.43
C GLY A 357 -10.62 -23.81 4.62
N VAL A 358 -10.21 -23.12 3.55
CA VAL A 358 -9.24 -22.03 3.60
C VAL A 358 -9.89 -20.79 4.23
N TYR A 359 -9.22 -20.17 5.20
CA TYR A 359 -9.69 -18.90 5.75
C TYR A 359 -9.57 -17.78 4.72
N VAL A 360 -10.69 -17.18 4.32
CA VAL A 360 -10.73 -16.11 3.32
C VAL A 360 -10.84 -14.75 4.00
N ALA A 361 -10.01 -13.81 3.55
CA ALA A 361 -10.09 -12.40 3.87
C ALA A 361 -10.07 -11.54 2.59
N LEU A 362 -10.61 -10.33 2.67
CA LEU A 362 -10.57 -9.36 1.59
C LEU A 362 -9.58 -8.25 1.91
N ASN A 363 -8.61 -8.03 1.02
CA ASN A 363 -7.78 -6.84 0.99
C ASN A 363 -8.50 -5.76 0.19
N LEU A 364 -9.37 -5.01 0.87
CA LEU A 364 -10.11 -3.89 0.26
C LEU A 364 -9.24 -2.63 0.21
N LEU A 365 -8.93 -2.14 -1.00
CA LEU A 365 -8.22 -0.88 -1.14
C LEU A 365 -9.15 0.31 -0.79
N CYS A 366 -8.97 0.89 0.39
CA CYS A 366 -9.74 2.06 0.80
C CYS A 366 -9.24 3.36 0.14
N LEU A 367 -10.06 3.91 -0.76
CA LEU A 367 -9.91 5.23 -1.35
C LEU A 367 -11.04 6.15 -0.88
N PRO A 368 -10.74 7.12 0.01
CA PRO A 368 -11.74 8.05 0.52
C PRO A 368 -12.53 8.79 -0.56
N GLY A 369 -13.85 8.76 -0.40
CA GLY A 369 -14.85 9.19 -1.37
C GLY A 369 -14.79 8.44 -2.69
N TYR A 370 -14.52 7.14 -2.69
CA TYR A 370 -14.71 6.27 -3.84
C TYR A 370 -15.18 4.87 -3.41
N THR A 371 -14.39 4.17 -2.59
CA THR A 371 -14.72 2.80 -2.10
C THR A 371 -15.55 2.80 -0.82
N ASP A 372 -15.65 3.94 -0.15
CA ASP A 372 -16.37 4.20 1.11
C ASP A 372 -17.68 4.98 0.90
N ARG A 373 -18.09 5.19 -0.36
CA ARG A 373 -19.39 5.80 -0.69
C ARG A 373 -20.50 4.77 -0.47
N ASP A 374 -21.62 5.24 0.05
CA ASP A 374 -22.86 4.47 0.01
C ASP A 374 -23.30 4.32 -1.46
N ARG A 375 -23.45 3.08 -1.93
CA ARG A 375 -23.82 2.77 -3.31
C ARG A 375 -25.09 1.92 -3.28
N SER A 376 -26.07 2.35 -4.05
CA SER A 376 -27.36 1.66 -4.26
C SER A 376 -27.23 0.24 -4.84
N ASP A 377 -26.04 -0.12 -5.32
CA ASP A 377 -25.81 -1.23 -6.25
C ASP A 377 -25.35 -2.52 -5.53
N GLY A 378 -25.34 -2.51 -4.19
CA GLY A 378 -24.83 -3.62 -3.38
C GLY A 378 -23.31 -3.64 -3.35
N GLY A 379 -22.72 -3.08 -2.29
CA GLY A 379 -21.27 -2.98 -2.10
C GLY A 379 -20.58 -4.33 -1.89
N VAL A 380 -19.57 -4.37 -1.02
CA VAL A 380 -18.83 -5.61 -0.70
C VAL A 380 -19.75 -6.72 -0.15
N GLU A 381 -20.93 -6.36 0.37
CA GLU A 381 -21.97 -7.31 0.83
C GLU A 381 -22.35 -8.34 -0.26
N CYS A 382 -22.28 -7.97 -1.54
CA CYS A 382 -22.61 -8.89 -2.66
C CYS A 382 -21.61 -10.04 -2.83
N LEU A 383 -20.40 -9.94 -2.27
CA LEU A 383 -19.37 -10.98 -2.36
C LEU A 383 -19.45 -12.02 -1.23
N SER A 384 -20.34 -11.81 -0.26
CA SER A 384 -20.52 -12.66 0.91
C SER A 384 -21.76 -13.57 0.84
N ARG A 385 -22.41 -13.66 -0.33
CA ARG A 385 -23.63 -14.44 -0.54
C ARG A 385 -23.38 -15.73 -1.28
#